data_AF-A0A816QAS6-F1
#
_entry.id   AF-A0A816QAS6-F1
#
_cell.length_a   1.000
_cell.length_b   1.000
_cell.length_c   1.000
_cell.angle_alpha   90.00
_cell.angle_beta   90.00
_cell.angle_gamma   90.00
#
_symmetry.space_group_name_H-M   'P 1'
#
loop_
_entity.id
_entity.type
_entity.pdbx_description
1 polymer ?
#
loop_
_entity_poly.entity_id
_entity_poly.type
_entity_poly.pdbx_seq_one_letter_code
_entity_poly.pdbx_strand_id
1 'polypeptide(L)'
;MTSSVQLDIPPRRQWAHGHGYCGETVVQTFGLYNGAWISQQLVRDVNHGEYLIHHVTPEDDQQRRPRGGGGGGDPLATLTTLKFNYDAWDHENTPQPQFPSYCLWIKRCLLQGFPIMFRTKFNEYFAGHIMPIIGIDYSNENAYDERDNIYYYSLFNRGIIKQPLSELGSDPGALPFCCNWGCVPLNVCWGIAITGILDEDKVCLPVRLTVVEWDEPCVADGMEARDMIGRVTVQALAARTQYILLRYSSYVDVPIRGNATAFLSSNYASRHDFTAHDYIYVYEDPIPINSNGSTYYRCVANPLTT
;
A
#
# COMPACT_ATOMS: atom_id res chain seq x y z
N MET A 1 6.10 29.74 2.94
CA MET A 1 6.62 28.99 1.78
C MET A 1 5.86 27.68 1.72
N THR A 2 5.48 27.22 0.54
CA THR A 2 4.81 25.91 0.38
C THR A 2 5.89 24.85 0.21
N SER A 3 5.83 23.80 1.03
CA SER A 3 6.68 22.62 0.93
C SER A 3 5.89 21.48 0.27
N SER A 4 6.59 20.48 -0.26
CA SER A 4 5.96 19.34 -0.93
C SER A 4 6.67 18.03 -0.57
N VAL A 5 5.87 16.98 -0.35
CA VAL A 5 6.34 15.60 -0.28
C VAL A 5 5.56 14.80 -1.31
N GLN A 6 6.27 14.07 -2.16
CA GLN A 6 5.67 13.11 -3.07
C GLN A 6 6.49 11.82 -3.07
N LEU A 7 5.84 10.73 -2.71
CA LEU A 7 6.43 9.41 -2.66
C LEU A 7 6.51 8.84 -4.08
N ASP A 8 7.65 8.23 -4.38
CA ASP A 8 7.89 7.56 -5.66
C ASP A 8 7.18 6.21 -5.69
N ILE A 9 5.88 6.28 -5.93
CA ILE A 9 4.96 5.14 -5.96
C ILE A 9 4.37 5.08 -7.36
N PRO A 10 4.65 4.01 -8.12
CA PRO A 10 4.06 3.87 -9.45
C PRO A 10 2.56 3.64 -9.31
N PRO A 11 1.74 4.22 -10.19
CA PRO A 11 0.31 3.95 -10.14
C PRO A 11 0.03 2.50 -10.57
N ARG A 12 -1.14 1.96 -10.20
CA ARG A 12 -1.63 0.64 -10.62
C ARG A 12 -3.07 0.69 -11.09
N ARG A 13 -3.48 -0.32 -11.87
CA ARG A 13 -4.84 -0.48 -12.36
C ARG A 13 -5.61 -1.52 -11.55
N GLN A 14 -6.75 -1.11 -11.01
CA GLN A 14 -7.67 -2.07 -10.43
C GLN A 14 -8.45 -2.86 -11.49
N TRP A 15 -8.81 -4.09 -11.16
CA TRP A 15 -9.77 -4.86 -11.94
C TRP A 15 -11.20 -4.36 -11.69
N ALA A 16 -11.98 -4.28 -12.77
CA ALA A 16 -13.41 -3.93 -12.74
C ALA A 16 -14.29 -5.19 -12.62
N HIS A 17 -13.90 -6.10 -11.72
CA HIS A 17 -14.55 -7.39 -11.50
C HIS A 17 -14.88 -7.58 -10.01
N GLY A 18 -15.89 -8.40 -9.69
CA GLY A 18 -16.17 -8.85 -8.31
C GLY A 18 -16.25 -7.73 -7.28
N HIS A 19 -17.09 -6.72 -7.53
CA HIS A 19 -17.27 -5.51 -6.69
C HIS A 19 -16.09 -4.53 -6.67
N GLY A 20 -15.09 -4.74 -7.53
CA GLY A 20 -13.90 -3.89 -7.65
C GLY A 20 -12.76 -4.38 -6.77
N TYR A 21 -11.52 -4.14 -7.17
CA TYR A 21 -10.30 -4.56 -6.46
C TYR A 21 -9.55 -3.35 -5.89
N CYS A 22 -10.27 -2.34 -5.43
CA CYS A 22 -9.69 -1.05 -5.06
C CYS A 22 -8.70 -1.18 -3.90
N GLY A 23 -9.12 -1.84 -2.81
CA GLY A 23 -8.28 -2.11 -1.66
C GLY A 23 -7.08 -2.98 -2.01
N GLU A 24 -7.31 -4.05 -2.77
CA GLU A 24 -6.27 -4.98 -3.20
C GLU A 24 -5.22 -4.31 -4.08
N THR A 25 -5.65 -3.43 -4.99
CA THR A 25 -4.74 -2.66 -5.86
C THR A 25 -3.92 -1.67 -5.06
N VAL A 26 -4.48 -1.07 -4.01
CA VAL A 26 -3.73 -0.18 -3.12
C VAL A 26 -2.69 -0.96 -2.32
N VAL A 27 -3.03 -2.15 -1.80
CA VAL A 27 -2.06 -3.05 -1.15
C VAL A 27 -0.94 -3.45 -2.11
N GLN A 28 -1.27 -3.82 -3.36
CA GLN A 28 -0.26 -4.09 -4.40
C GLN A 28 0.65 -2.88 -4.62
N THR A 29 0.07 -1.69 -4.76
CA THR A 29 0.79 -0.43 -5.00
C THR A 29 1.77 -0.14 -3.86
N PHE A 30 1.36 -0.35 -2.61
CA PHE A 30 2.23 -0.16 -1.44
C PHE A 30 3.23 -1.28 -1.27
N GLY A 31 2.90 -2.50 -1.71
CA GLY A 31 3.86 -3.58 -1.85
C GLY A 31 5.05 -3.17 -2.71
N LEU A 32 4.80 -2.57 -3.87
CA LEU A 32 5.87 -2.10 -4.76
C LEU A 32 6.79 -1.09 -4.04
N TYR A 33 6.21 -0.14 -3.33
CA TYR A 33 6.96 0.84 -2.53
C TYR A 33 7.83 0.20 -1.42
N ASN A 34 7.45 -0.99 -0.96
CA ASN A 34 8.10 -1.75 0.12
C ASN A 34 8.79 -3.04 -0.38
N GLY A 35 9.12 -3.09 -1.67
CA GLY A 35 9.92 -4.18 -2.24
C GLY A 35 9.16 -5.50 -2.38
N ALA A 36 7.87 -5.46 -2.70
CA ALA A 36 7.04 -6.64 -2.90
C ALA A 36 6.11 -6.49 -4.11
N TRP A 37 5.98 -7.56 -4.89
CA TRP A 37 4.84 -7.78 -5.79
C TRP A 37 3.82 -8.66 -5.07
N ILE A 38 2.55 -8.26 -5.11
CA ILE A 38 1.43 -9.01 -4.55
C ILE A 38 0.27 -8.85 -5.53
N SER A 39 -0.21 -9.95 -6.11
CA SER A 39 -1.33 -9.89 -7.05
C SER A 39 -2.61 -9.43 -6.34
N GLN A 40 -3.48 -8.73 -7.06
CA GLN A 40 -4.79 -8.30 -6.54
C GLN A 40 -5.61 -9.49 -6.03
N GLN A 41 -5.58 -10.61 -6.76
CA GLN A 41 -6.29 -11.82 -6.34
C GLN A 41 -5.70 -12.40 -5.04
N LEU A 42 -4.38 -12.43 -4.90
CA LEU A 42 -3.76 -12.95 -3.68
C LEU A 42 -4.13 -12.12 -2.45
N VAL A 43 -4.20 -10.79 -2.56
CA VAL A 43 -4.66 -9.94 -1.46
C VAL A 43 -6.10 -10.32 -1.07
N ARG A 44 -6.97 -10.50 -2.06
CA ARG A 44 -8.37 -10.92 -1.82
C ARG A 44 -8.47 -12.31 -1.18
N ASP A 45 -7.65 -13.25 -1.61
CA ASP A 45 -7.64 -14.62 -1.09
C ASP A 45 -7.16 -14.66 0.36
N VAL A 46 -6.09 -13.93 0.68
CA VAL A 46 -5.59 -13.76 2.05
C VAL A 46 -6.63 -13.05 2.93
N ASN A 47 -7.32 -12.06 2.37
CA ASN A 47 -8.40 -11.37 3.04
C ASN A 47 -9.70 -12.17 3.08
N HIS A 48 -9.79 -13.34 2.44
CA HIS A 48 -11.01 -14.14 2.37
C HIS A 48 -12.23 -13.40 1.80
N GLY A 49 -12.01 -12.43 0.91
CA GLY A 49 -13.05 -11.56 0.34
C GLY A 49 -12.55 -10.16 0.03
N GLU A 50 -13.46 -9.26 -0.36
CA GLU A 50 -13.11 -7.88 -0.72
C GLU A 50 -12.33 -7.18 0.40
N TYR A 51 -11.18 -6.59 0.06
CA TYR A 51 -10.36 -5.84 1.02
C TYR A 51 -10.97 -4.47 1.32
N LEU A 52 -11.47 -4.30 2.54
CA LEU A 52 -12.17 -3.09 3.00
C LEU A 52 -11.55 -2.55 4.28
N ILE A 53 -11.25 -1.25 4.33
CA ILE A 53 -10.61 -0.61 5.50
C ILE A 53 -11.58 -0.14 6.61
N HIS A 54 -12.71 -0.82 6.76
CA HIS A 54 -13.67 -0.61 7.86
C HIS A 54 -14.25 -1.96 8.29
N HIS A 55 -14.69 -2.04 9.54
CA HIS A 55 -15.56 -3.13 9.94
C HIS A 55 -16.86 -3.05 9.16
N VAL A 56 -17.06 -4.00 8.26
CA VAL A 56 -18.39 -4.36 7.76
C VAL A 56 -19.05 -5.09 8.93
N THR A 57 -20.10 -4.52 9.52
CA THR A 57 -20.85 -5.28 10.52
C THR A 57 -21.40 -6.55 9.86
N PRO A 58 -21.66 -7.64 10.61
CA PRO A 58 -22.35 -8.80 10.06
C PRO A 58 -23.68 -8.44 9.37
N GLU A 59 -24.37 -7.39 9.81
CA GLU A 59 -25.55 -6.85 9.11
C GLU A 59 -25.22 -6.18 7.78
N ASP A 60 -24.17 -5.33 7.72
CA ASP A 60 -23.70 -4.72 6.48
C ASP A 60 -23.26 -5.80 5.47
N ASP A 61 -22.66 -6.88 5.96
CA ASP A 61 -22.20 -7.99 5.16
C ASP A 61 -23.38 -8.85 4.67
N GLN A 62 -24.38 -9.13 5.52
CA GLN A 62 -25.62 -9.79 5.14
C GLN A 62 -26.45 -9.02 4.12
N GLN A 63 -26.40 -7.68 4.11
CA GLN A 63 -27.06 -6.88 3.08
C GLN A 63 -26.32 -6.88 1.74
N ARG A 64 -25.00 -7.11 1.74
CA ARG A 64 -24.14 -7.15 0.53
C ARG A 64 -24.02 -8.55 -0.08
N ARG A 65 -24.08 -9.60 0.73
CA ARG A 65 -24.04 -11.02 0.31
C ARG A 65 -25.09 -11.46 -0.74
N PRO A 66 -26.34 -10.94 -0.78
CA PRO A 66 -27.32 -11.31 -1.82
C PRO A 66 -26.88 -10.95 -3.24
N ARG A 67 -25.83 -10.12 -3.39
CA ARG A 67 -25.24 -9.72 -4.68
C ARG A 67 -23.85 -10.32 -4.95
N GLY A 68 -23.35 -11.22 -4.08
CA GLY A 68 -22.09 -11.93 -4.29
C GLY A 68 -20.81 -11.22 -3.80
N GLY A 69 -20.92 -10.12 -3.05
CA GLY A 69 -19.79 -9.29 -2.62
C GLY A 69 -19.75 -9.01 -1.13
N GLY A 70 -19.49 -10.04 -0.33
CA GLY A 70 -19.24 -9.84 1.10
C GLY A 70 -17.88 -9.19 1.34
N GLY A 71 -17.80 -8.34 2.37
CA GLY A 71 -16.52 -7.87 2.88
C GLY A 71 -15.70 -9.06 3.37
N GLY A 72 -14.39 -9.06 3.10
CA GLY A 72 -13.53 -10.11 3.63
C GLY A 72 -13.29 -9.99 5.14
N GLY A 73 -12.22 -10.63 5.60
CA GLY A 73 -11.73 -10.61 6.97
C GLY A 73 -11.15 -9.25 7.39
N ASP A 74 -10.39 -9.28 8.49
CA ASP A 74 -9.79 -8.09 9.07
C ASP A 74 -8.67 -7.53 8.15
N PRO A 75 -8.79 -6.29 7.64
CA PRO A 75 -7.77 -5.70 6.78
C PRO A 75 -6.40 -5.60 7.47
N LEU A 76 -6.37 -5.40 8.79
CA LEU A 76 -5.12 -5.29 9.53
C LEU A 76 -4.42 -6.64 9.64
N ALA A 77 -5.17 -7.70 9.94
CA ALA A 77 -4.65 -9.08 9.92
C ALA A 77 -4.14 -9.49 8.53
N THR A 78 -4.81 -9.04 7.46
CA THR A 78 -4.35 -9.23 6.08
C THR A 78 -3.00 -8.54 5.83
N LEU A 79 -2.84 -7.28 6.23
CA LEU A 79 -1.57 -6.56 6.10
C LEU A 79 -0.43 -7.22 6.88
N THR A 80 -0.69 -7.66 8.13
CA THR A 80 0.29 -8.43 8.92
C THR A 80 0.68 -9.73 8.22
N THR A 81 -0.30 -10.45 7.67
CA THR A 81 -0.06 -11.70 6.93
C THR A 81 0.82 -11.45 5.71
N LEU A 82 0.57 -10.36 4.98
CA LEU A 82 1.33 -9.90 3.82
C LEU A 82 2.65 -9.19 4.17
N LYS A 83 3.04 -9.18 5.46
CA LYS A 83 4.33 -8.69 5.97
C LYS A 83 4.51 -7.17 5.93
N PHE A 84 3.45 -6.41 6.20
CA PHE A 84 3.51 -4.97 6.39
C PHE A 84 3.38 -4.56 7.85
N ASN A 85 4.08 -3.48 8.20
CA ASN A 85 3.78 -2.65 9.36
C ASN A 85 2.82 -1.54 8.94
N TYR A 86 1.96 -1.10 9.85
CA TYR A 86 0.95 -0.09 9.57
C TYR A 86 0.65 0.78 10.78
N ASP A 87 0.05 1.94 10.50
CA ASP A 87 -0.62 2.81 11.46
C ASP A 87 -2.04 3.05 10.96
N ALA A 88 -3.05 2.65 11.74
CA ALA A 88 -4.46 2.76 11.35
C ALA A 88 -5.10 3.93 12.08
N TRP A 89 -5.90 4.71 11.36
CA TRP A 89 -6.64 5.82 11.96
C TRP A 89 -7.63 5.31 13.03
N ASP A 90 -7.52 5.84 14.25
CA ASP A 90 -8.38 5.51 15.38
C ASP A 90 -9.76 6.20 15.26
N HIS A 91 -10.56 5.67 14.35
CA HIS A 91 -11.90 6.16 14.07
C HIS A 91 -12.90 5.92 15.22
N GLU A 92 -12.60 5.03 16.16
CA GLU A 92 -13.50 4.70 17.27
C GLU A 92 -13.36 5.72 18.41
N ASN A 93 -12.13 6.12 18.75
CA ASN A 93 -11.88 6.98 19.90
C ASN A 93 -11.63 8.45 19.54
N THR A 94 -11.50 8.79 18.25
CA THR A 94 -11.30 10.19 17.84
C THR A 94 -12.61 10.99 17.90
N PRO A 95 -12.62 12.17 18.57
CA PRO A 95 -13.79 13.05 18.61
C PRO A 95 -14.28 13.49 17.23
N GLN A 96 -15.59 13.63 17.08
CA GLN A 96 -16.22 14.15 15.86
C GLN A 96 -16.35 15.69 15.90
N PRO A 97 -16.27 16.38 14.74
CA PRO A 97 -15.95 15.85 13.42
C PRO A 97 -14.47 15.41 13.32
N GLN A 98 -14.24 14.22 12.75
CA GLN A 98 -12.90 13.62 12.68
C GLN A 98 -12.03 14.24 11.58
N PHE A 99 -12.64 14.79 10.53
CA PHE A 99 -11.94 15.12 9.29
C PHE A 99 -10.71 16.04 9.44
N PRO A 100 -10.75 17.16 10.20
CA PRO A 100 -9.56 17.99 10.38
C PRO A 100 -8.39 17.23 11.03
N SER A 101 -8.67 16.43 12.06
CA SER A 101 -7.66 15.61 12.76
C SER A 101 -7.15 14.48 11.88
N TYR A 102 -8.03 13.87 11.08
CA TYR A 102 -7.68 12.84 10.11
C TYR A 102 -6.74 13.38 9.02
N CYS A 103 -7.03 14.58 8.48
CA CYS A 103 -6.16 15.25 7.53
C CYS A 103 -4.79 15.62 8.11
N LEU A 104 -4.73 16.02 9.38
CA LEU A 104 -3.46 16.24 10.08
C LEU A 104 -2.68 14.92 10.25
N TRP A 105 -3.36 13.81 10.55
CA TRP A 105 -2.75 12.49 10.58
C TRP A 105 -2.20 12.08 9.20
N ILE A 106 -2.97 12.26 8.13
CA ILE A 106 -2.51 12.04 6.74
C ILE A 106 -1.20 12.78 6.48
N LYS A 107 -1.16 14.07 6.81
CA LYS A 107 0.04 14.90 6.62
C LYS A 107 1.23 14.32 7.38
N ARG A 108 1.07 14.00 8.67
CA ARG A 108 2.15 13.45 9.51
C ARG A 108 2.69 12.12 8.98
N CYS A 109 1.82 11.26 8.46
CA CYS A 109 2.24 9.99 7.84
C CYS A 109 3.06 10.25 6.56
N LEU A 110 2.60 11.14 5.67
CA LEU A 110 3.31 11.45 4.43
C LEU A 110 4.67 12.10 4.67
N LEU A 111 4.78 13.00 5.66
CA LEU A 111 6.06 13.61 6.04
C LEU A 111 7.08 12.59 6.55
N GLN A 112 6.63 11.44 7.05
CA GLN A 112 7.49 10.32 7.45
C GLN A 112 7.79 9.34 6.30
N GLY A 113 7.25 9.59 5.10
CA GLY A 113 7.41 8.71 3.95
C GLY A 113 6.39 7.57 3.88
N PHE A 114 5.33 7.61 4.69
CA PHE A 114 4.34 6.53 4.76
C PHE A 114 3.17 6.80 3.81
N PRO A 115 2.95 5.96 2.78
CA PRO A 115 1.78 6.09 1.93
C PRO A 115 0.51 5.65 2.67
N ILE A 116 -0.62 6.21 2.27
CA ILE A 116 -1.89 6.06 3.00
C ILE A 116 -2.96 5.54 2.04
N MET A 117 -3.68 4.50 2.45
CA MET A 117 -4.95 4.15 1.85
C MET A 117 -6.06 4.88 2.58
N PHE A 118 -6.95 5.53 1.83
CA PHE A 118 -8.13 6.19 2.38
C PHE A 118 -9.37 5.68 1.66
N ARG A 119 -10.52 5.82 2.34
CA ARG A 119 -11.81 5.39 1.82
C ARG A 119 -12.77 6.54 1.69
N THR A 120 -13.53 6.52 0.61
CA THR A 120 -14.68 7.41 0.39
C THR A 120 -16.01 6.69 0.60
N LYS A 121 -17.09 7.47 0.71
CA LYS A 121 -18.48 7.03 0.68
C LYS A 121 -19.26 7.82 -0.37
N PHE A 122 -20.18 7.16 -1.07
CA PHE A 122 -21.15 7.84 -1.92
C PHE A 122 -22.29 8.43 -1.08
N ASN A 123 -22.78 7.63 -0.15
CA ASN A 123 -23.82 8.00 0.80
C ASN A 123 -23.70 7.12 2.06
N GLU A 124 -24.67 7.21 2.95
CA GLU A 124 -24.70 6.50 4.22
C GLU A 124 -24.63 4.96 4.06
N TYR A 125 -25.17 4.43 2.95
CA TYR A 125 -25.34 3.00 2.69
C TYR A 125 -24.27 2.42 1.76
N PHE A 126 -23.76 3.22 0.81
CA PHE A 126 -22.86 2.74 -0.23
C PHE A 126 -21.42 3.19 -0.01
N ALA A 127 -20.56 2.18 0.16
CA ALA A 127 -19.11 2.34 0.10
C ALA A 127 -18.72 3.01 -1.22
N GLY A 128 -17.78 3.95 -1.16
CA GLY A 128 -17.21 4.60 -2.34
C GLY A 128 -16.09 3.74 -2.93
N HIS A 129 -14.87 4.23 -2.76
CA HIS A 129 -13.66 3.70 -3.36
C HIS A 129 -12.52 3.74 -2.33
N ILE A 130 -11.52 2.87 -2.49
CA ILE A 130 -10.28 2.91 -1.70
C ILE A 130 -9.16 3.34 -2.63
N MET A 131 -8.42 4.38 -2.23
CA MET A 131 -7.40 4.99 -3.07
C MET A 131 -6.12 5.25 -2.29
N PRO A 132 -4.95 5.31 -2.95
CA PRO A 132 -3.68 5.62 -2.32
C PRO A 132 -3.38 7.13 -2.38
N ILE A 133 -3.15 7.77 -1.23
CA ILE A 133 -2.49 9.07 -1.15
C ILE A 133 -0.99 8.84 -1.14
N ILE A 134 -0.30 9.56 -2.03
CA ILE A 134 1.13 9.42 -2.29
C ILE A 134 1.89 10.72 -2.08
N GLY A 135 1.24 11.80 -1.67
CA GLY A 135 1.94 13.06 -1.43
C GLY A 135 1.04 14.17 -0.92
N ILE A 136 1.67 15.28 -0.52
CA ILE A 136 1.02 16.49 -0.06
C ILE A 136 1.89 17.74 -0.33
N ASP A 137 1.27 18.81 -0.80
CA ASP A 137 1.78 20.18 -0.67
C ASP A 137 1.21 20.81 0.60
N TYR A 138 2.06 21.41 1.42
CA TYR A 138 1.65 21.96 2.71
C TYR A 138 2.31 23.29 3.05
N SER A 139 1.60 24.11 3.83
CA SER A 139 2.11 25.39 4.35
C SER A 139 2.64 25.31 5.79
N ASN A 140 2.12 24.36 6.58
CA ASN A 140 2.47 24.13 7.97
C ASN A 140 2.40 22.62 8.29
N GLU A 141 3.49 22.05 8.80
CA GLU A 141 3.58 20.61 9.11
C GLU A 141 2.74 20.18 10.34
N ASN A 142 2.41 21.13 11.22
CA ASN A 142 1.83 20.86 12.53
C ASN A 142 0.34 21.20 12.67
N ALA A 143 -0.27 21.77 11.63
CA ALA A 143 -1.68 22.19 11.65
C ALA A 143 -2.40 21.72 10.38
N TYR A 144 -3.69 21.40 10.49
CA TYR A 144 -4.54 21.24 9.31
C TYR A 144 -4.69 22.59 8.58
N ASP A 145 -4.53 22.59 7.27
CA ASP A 145 -4.85 23.71 6.38
C ASP A 145 -5.67 23.13 5.21
N GLU A 146 -6.89 23.60 5.06
CA GLU A 146 -7.85 23.09 4.07
C GLU A 146 -7.37 23.29 2.63
N ARG A 147 -6.41 24.19 2.42
CA ARG A 147 -5.82 24.52 1.11
C ARG A 147 -4.59 23.69 0.77
N ASP A 148 -4.09 22.88 1.69
CA ASP A 148 -3.03 21.92 1.38
C ASP A 148 -3.53 20.95 0.30
N ASN A 149 -2.66 20.59 -0.63
CA ASN A 149 -3.06 19.76 -1.77
C ASN A 149 -2.54 18.35 -1.60
N ILE A 150 -3.41 17.34 -1.63
CA ILE A 150 -3.00 15.94 -1.66
C ILE A 150 -2.80 15.45 -3.08
N TYR A 151 -1.93 14.45 -3.23
CA TYR A 151 -1.68 13.73 -4.47
C TYR A 151 -2.11 12.28 -4.30
N TYR A 152 -2.97 11.76 -5.19
CA TYR A 152 -3.47 10.39 -5.12
C TYR A 152 -3.76 9.80 -6.50
N TYR A 153 -3.93 8.49 -6.56
CA TYR A 153 -4.33 7.80 -7.79
C TYR A 153 -5.79 7.34 -7.76
N SER A 154 -6.46 7.43 -8.90
CA SER A 154 -7.83 6.90 -9.04
C SER A 154 -7.90 5.38 -9.18
N LEU A 155 -6.77 4.71 -9.47
CA LEU A 155 -6.66 3.29 -9.82
C LEU A 155 -7.28 2.90 -11.18
N PHE A 156 -7.80 3.85 -11.95
CA PHE A 156 -8.34 3.61 -13.29
C PHE A 156 -7.45 4.18 -14.40
N ASN A 157 -6.56 5.10 -14.06
CA ASN A 157 -5.64 5.75 -14.97
C ASN A 157 -4.28 5.99 -14.29
N ARG A 158 -3.28 6.35 -15.10
CA ARG A 158 -1.92 6.61 -14.64
C ARG A 158 -1.72 8.02 -14.05
N GLY A 159 -2.74 8.88 -14.13
CA GLY A 159 -2.64 10.28 -13.76
C GLY A 159 -2.67 10.46 -12.25
N ILE A 160 -1.78 11.33 -11.75
CA ILE A 160 -1.86 11.82 -10.37
C ILE A 160 -2.99 12.84 -10.31
N ILE A 161 -3.94 12.62 -9.40
CA ILE A 161 -4.93 13.63 -9.05
C ILE A 161 -4.34 14.50 -7.95
N LYS A 162 -4.41 15.81 -8.16
CA LYS A 162 -4.05 16.83 -7.17
C LYS A 162 -5.31 17.60 -6.78
N GLN A 163 -5.62 17.65 -5.50
CA GLN A 163 -6.78 18.42 -5.02
C GLN A 163 -6.54 18.98 -3.61
N PRO A 164 -7.19 20.10 -3.24
CA PRO A 164 -7.21 20.61 -1.87
C PRO A 164 -7.78 19.59 -0.88
N LEU A 165 -7.31 19.60 0.37
CA LEU A 165 -7.88 18.80 1.44
C LEU A 165 -9.36 19.11 1.68
N SER A 166 -9.78 20.37 1.53
CA SER A 166 -11.20 20.74 1.62
C SER A 166 -12.10 19.99 0.65
N GLU A 167 -11.58 19.60 -0.52
CA GLU A 167 -12.35 18.87 -1.55
C GLU A 167 -12.35 17.35 -1.34
N LEU A 168 -11.52 16.84 -0.42
CA LEU A 168 -11.51 15.43 -0.05
C LEU A 168 -12.72 15.06 0.83
N GLY A 169 -13.21 16.00 1.64
CA GLY A 169 -14.24 15.78 2.65
C GLY A 169 -15.60 16.39 2.30
N SER A 170 -16.69 15.65 2.53
CA SER A 170 -18.05 16.20 2.47
C SER A 170 -19.02 15.35 3.28
N ASP A 171 -20.20 15.90 3.57
CA ASP A 171 -21.30 15.14 4.13
C ASP A 171 -21.77 14.08 3.11
N PRO A 172 -21.93 12.80 3.52
CA PRO A 172 -22.43 11.76 2.62
C PRO A 172 -23.76 12.18 1.97
N GLY A 173 -23.82 12.16 0.64
CA GLY A 173 -25.03 12.57 -0.11
C GLY A 173 -25.22 14.08 -0.33
N ALA A 174 -24.35 14.95 0.21
CA ALA A 174 -24.46 16.40 0.06
C ALA A 174 -23.97 16.95 -1.30
N LEU A 175 -23.38 16.12 -2.16
CA LEU A 175 -22.94 16.54 -3.49
C LEU A 175 -23.39 15.54 -4.57
N PRO A 176 -23.89 16.03 -5.73
CA PRO A 176 -23.96 15.23 -6.95
C PRO A 176 -22.58 15.09 -7.64
N PHE A 177 -21.49 15.54 -7.01
CA PHE A 177 -20.26 15.93 -7.73
C PHE A 177 -18.90 15.54 -7.12
N CYS A 178 -18.80 14.91 -5.94
CA CYS A 178 -17.48 14.50 -5.47
C CYS A 178 -17.01 13.21 -6.13
N CYS A 179 -16.39 13.38 -7.31
CA CYS A 179 -15.73 12.34 -8.10
C CYS A 179 -16.73 11.22 -8.50
N ASN A 180 -16.43 10.39 -9.48
CA ASN A 180 -17.27 9.19 -9.71
C ASN A 180 -17.17 8.16 -8.56
N TRP A 181 -16.60 8.53 -7.41
CA TRP A 181 -16.05 7.66 -6.38
C TRP A 181 -16.42 8.07 -4.94
N GLY A 182 -17.13 9.19 -4.73
CA GLY A 182 -17.56 9.64 -3.40
C GLY A 182 -16.55 10.51 -2.64
N CYS A 183 -16.88 10.82 -1.38
CA CYS A 183 -16.15 11.74 -0.49
C CYS A 183 -15.67 11.03 0.79
N VAL A 184 -14.62 11.52 1.44
CA VAL A 184 -14.32 11.14 2.83
C VAL A 184 -15.37 11.79 3.75
N PRO A 185 -16.07 11.04 4.62
CA PRO A 185 -17.05 11.65 5.50
C PRO A 185 -16.41 12.55 6.54
N LEU A 186 -17.11 13.64 6.91
CA LEU A 186 -16.60 14.62 7.87
C LEU A 186 -16.55 14.08 9.31
N ASN A 187 -17.48 13.20 9.66
CA ASN A 187 -17.69 12.74 11.03
C ASN A 187 -16.90 11.48 11.38
N VAL A 188 -16.86 10.49 10.49
CA VAL A 188 -16.13 9.23 10.70
C VAL A 188 -15.27 8.95 9.47
N CYS A 189 -13.95 8.97 9.67
CA CYS A 189 -12.97 8.75 8.61
C CYS A 189 -12.34 7.35 8.74
N TRP A 190 -11.82 6.80 7.65
CA TRP A 190 -11.06 5.55 7.68
C TRP A 190 -9.79 5.70 6.84
N GLY A 191 -8.67 5.27 7.40
CA GLY A 191 -7.41 5.25 6.70
C GLY A 191 -6.40 4.32 7.37
N ILE A 192 -5.46 3.83 6.56
CA ILE A 192 -4.32 3.04 7.02
C ILE A 192 -3.07 3.56 6.32
N ALA A 193 -2.05 3.91 7.08
CA ALA A 193 -0.72 4.20 6.56
C ALA A 193 0.12 2.92 6.59
N ILE A 194 0.83 2.61 5.49
CA ILE A 194 1.84 1.54 5.50
C ILE A 194 3.16 2.15 5.95
N THR A 195 3.64 1.74 7.13
CA THR A 195 4.82 2.32 7.77
C THR A 195 6.11 1.57 7.45
N GLY A 196 6.00 0.47 6.70
CA GLY A 196 7.13 -0.29 6.20
C GLY A 196 6.82 -1.77 6.07
N ILE A 197 7.90 -2.55 6.01
CA ILE A 197 7.84 -4.01 6.11
C ILE A 197 7.80 -4.45 7.57
N LEU A 198 7.20 -5.62 7.82
CA LEU A 198 7.27 -6.28 9.11
C LEU A 198 8.65 -6.92 9.30
N ASP A 199 9.50 -6.22 10.04
CA ASP A 199 10.85 -6.61 10.44
C ASP A 199 11.09 -6.13 11.88
N GLU A 200 10.76 -6.99 12.85
CA GLU A 200 10.73 -6.65 14.28
C GLU A 200 12.11 -6.21 14.80
N ASP A 201 13.17 -6.79 14.26
CA ASP A 201 14.56 -6.51 14.66
C ASP A 201 15.24 -5.42 13.82
N LYS A 202 14.53 -4.87 12.81
CA LYS A 202 14.97 -3.74 11.96
C LYS A 202 16.32 -3.98 11.29
N VAL A 203 16.54 -5.17 10.77
CA VAL A 203 17.80 -5.57 10.13
C VAL A 203 17.80 -5.40 8.61
N CYS A 204 16.61 -5.30 8.01
CA CYS A 204 16.45 -5.12 6.58
C CYS A 204 16.61 -3.65 6.18
N LEU A 205 17.27 -3.42 5.06
CA LEU A 205 17.34 -2.10 4.44
C LEU A 205 16.05 -1.80 3.65
N PRO A 206 15.73 -0.50 3.42
CA PRO A 206 14.64 -0.13 2.54
C PRO A 206 14.85 -0.66 1.12
N VAL A 207 13.84 -1.32 0.59
CA VAL A 207 13.80 -1.85 -0.77
C VAL A 207 12.55 -1.36 -1.46
N ARG A 208 12.69 -0.93 -2.72
CA ARG A 208 11.59 -0.60 -3.63
C ARG A 208 11.61 -1.53 -4.82
N LEU A 209 10.43 -1.89 -5.31
CA LEU A 209 10.25 -2.66 -6.53
C LEU A 209 9.48 -1.81 -7.54
N THR A 210 10.04 -1.69 -8.74
CA THR A 210 9.33 -1.19 -9.91
C THR A 210 9.00 -2.36 -10.81
N VAL A 211 7.74 -2.48 -11.21
CA VAL A 211 7.30 -3.39 -12.27
C VAL A 211 6.99 -2.57 -13.51
N VAL A 212 7.50 -3.00 -14.67
CA VAL A 212 7.40 -2.23 -15.94
C VAL A 212 5.95 -2.12 -16.40
N GLU A 213 5.21 -3.21 -16.29
CA GLU A 213 3.82 -3.31 -16.69
C GLU A 213 2.94 -2.45 -15.78
N TRP A 214 1.94 -1.78 -16.33
CA TRP A 214 0.99 -0.92 -15.59
C TRP A 214 -0.10 -1.71 -14.85
N ASP A 215 -0.49 -2.83 -15.44
CA ASP A 215 -1.58 -3.69 -14.99
C ASP A 215 -1.12 -5.14 -14.93
N GLU A 216 -1.93 -5.96 -14.28
CA GLU A 216 -1.81 -7.42 -14.31
C GLU A 216 -3.08 -8.03 -14.92
N PRO A 217 -2.99 -9.20 -15.57
CA PRO A 217 -4.16 -9.94 -16.06
C PRO A 217 -5.16 -10.25 -14.95
N CYS A 218 -6.46 -10.04 -15.22
CA CYS A 218 -7.53 -10.37 -14.28
C CYS A 218 -7.77 -11.88 -14.25
N VAL A 219 -7.03 -12.59 -13.40
CA VAL A 219 -7.19 -14.06 -13.26
C VAL A 219 -8.57 -14.44 -12.72
N ALA A 220 -9.24 -13.53 -12.01
CA ALA A 220 -10.62 -13.72 -11.56
C ALA A 220 -11.62 -13.79 -12.73
N ASP A 221 -11.32 -13.16 -13.87
CA ASP A 221 -12.07 -13.25 -15.12
C ASP A 221 -11.58 -14.40 -16.02
N GLY A 222 -10.70 -15.27 -15.51
CA GLY A 222 -10.11 -16.37 -16.26
C GLY A 222 -9.00 -15.96 -17.24
N MET A 223 -8.45 -14.74 -17.10
CA MET A 223 -7.26 -14.36 -17.88
C MET A 223 -6.03 -15.15 -17.38
N GLU A 224 -5.17 -15.57 -18.31
CA GLU A 224 -3.91 -16.22 -17.97
C GLU A 224 -2.93 -15.25 -17.30
N ALA A 225 -2.23 -15.75 -16.28
CA ALA A 225 -1.13 -15.02 -15.67
C ALA A 225 0.02 -14.80 -16.67
N ARG A 226 0.82 -13.76 -16.43
CA ARG A 226 2.00 -13.48 -17.25
C ARG A 226 3.22 -13.19 -16.41
N ASP A 227 4.37 -13.41 -17.03
CA ASP A 227 5.65 -12.96 -16.53
C ASP A 227 5.78 -11.44 -16.67
N MET A 228 6.38 -10.82 -15.67
CA MET A 228 6.59 -9.38 -15.58
C MET A 228 8.02 -9.06 -15.17
N ILE A 229 8.48 -7.87 -15.54
CA ILE A 229 9.87 -7.46 -15.32
C ILE A 229 9.97 -6.59 -14.06
N GLY A 230 10.80 -7.02 -13.12
CA GLY A 230 11.04 -6.34 -11.85
C GLY A 230 12.41 -5.66 -11.80
N ARG A 231 12.42 -4.38 -11.39
CA ARG A 231 13.62 -3.64 -11.02
C ARG A 231 13.59 -3.33 -9.53
N VAL A 232 14.63 -3.73 -8.82
CA VAL A 232 14.77 -3.55 -7.37
C VAL A 232 15.73 -2.41 -7.07
N THR A 233 15.32 -1.47 -6.23
CA THR A 233 16.18 -0.40 -5.71
C THR A 233 16.36 -0.58 -4.21
N VAL A 234 17.61 -0.74 -3.78
CA VAL A 234 17.99 -0.80 -2.36
C VAL A 234 18.55 0.56 -1.96
N GLN A 235 18.17 1.05 -0.78
CA GLN A 235 18.58 2.36 -0.26
C GLN A 235 19.24 2.22 1.12
N ALA A 236 19.77 3.32 1.64
CA ALA A 236 20.43 3.38 2.95
C ALA A 236 21.70 2.51 3.06
N LEU A 237 22.39 2.34 1.93
CA LEU A 237 23.61 1.54 1.86
C LEU A 237 24.84 2.35 2.32
N ALA A 238 25.78 1.67 2.96
CA ALA A 238 27.10 2.19 3.28
C ALA A 238 28.10 1.75 2.20
N ALA A 239 28.88 2.71 1.69
CA ALA A 239 29.88 2.43 0.68
C ALA A 239 30.93 1.42 1.19
N ARG A 240 31.34 0.51 0.30
CA ARG A 240 32.29 -0.60 0.52
C ARG A 240 31.80 -1.70 1.47
N THR A 241 30.54 -1.66 1.89
CA THR A 241 29.92 -2.74 2.65
C THR A 241 29.31 -3.77 1.69
N GLN A 242 29.42 -5.06 2.03
CA GLN A 242 28.73 -6.12 1.29
C GLN A 242 27.31 -6.31 1.80
N TYR A 243 26.40 -6.52 0.87
CA TYR A 243 24.98 -6.72 1.12
C TYR A 243 24.48 -7.93 0.34
N ILE A 244 23.38 -8.48 0.83
CA ILE A 244 22.74 -9.65 0.25
C ILE A 244 21.27 -9.30 0.04
N LEU A 245 20.85 -9.32 -1.23
CA LEU A 245 19.46 -9.17 -1.63
C LEU A 245 18.84 -10.56 -1.79
N LEU A 246 17.80 -10.83 -1.02
CA LEU A 246 17.06 -12.09 -0.98
C LEU A 246 15.70 -11.90 -1.65
N ARG A 247 15.34 -12.84 -2.52
CA ARG A 247 14.04 -12.91 -3.20
C ARG A 247 13.25 -14.09 -2.65
N TYR A 248 12.00 -13.87 -2.27
CA TYR A 248 11.07 -14.90 -1.84
C TYR A 248 9.91 -15.00 -2.83
N SER A 249 9.40 -16.21 -3.06
CA SER A 249 8.25 -16.44 -3.96
C SER A 249 6.92 -16.58 -3.23
N SER A 250 6.91 -16.40 -1.91
CA SER A 250 5.72 -16.44 -1.07
C SER A 250 5.93 -15.57 0.17
N TYR A 251 4.85 -14.93 0.63
CA TYR A 251 4.86 -14.20 1.91
C TYR A 251 5.07 -15.12 3.11
N VAL A 252 4.74 -16.41 2.99
CA VAL A 252 4.88 -17.40 4.09
C VAL A 252 6.34 -17.61 4.46
N ASP A 253 7.24 -17.57 3.48
CA ASP A 253 8.66 -17.83 3.66
C ASP A 253 9.45 -16.62 4.19
N VAL A 254 8.85 -15.42 4.18
CA VAL A 254 9.51 -14.18 4.58
C VAL A 254 9.63 -14.11 6.11
N PRO A 255 10.85 -14.10 6.68
CA PRO A 255 11.05 -13.93 8.10
C PRO A 255 10.60 -12.53 8.55
N ILE A 256 10.12 -12.45 9.80
CA ILE A 256 9.68 -11.20 10.44
C ILE A 256 10.54 -10.80 11.64
N ARG A 257 11.46 -11.68 12.05
CA ARG A 257 12.36 -11.54 13.21
C ARG A 257 13.64 -12.32 12.95
N GLY A 258 14.66 -11.98 13.71
CA GLY A 258 16.02 -12.50 13.65
C GLY A 258 17.02 -11.50 13.08
N ASN A 259 18.30 -11.77 13.31
CA ASN A 259 19.38 -11.00 12.72
C ASN A 259 19.56 -11.32 11.23
N ALA A 260 20.53 -10.69 10.55
CA ALA A 260 20.84 -10.97 9.15
C ALA A 260 21.00 -12.48 8.85
N THR A 261 21.60 -13.25 9.76
CA THR A 261 21.76 -14.71 9.60
C THR A 261 20.43 -15.44 9.51
N ALA A 262 19.40 -15.00 10.25
CA ALA A 262 18.07 -15.62 10.19
C ALA A 262 17.46 -15.51 8.78
N PHE A 263 17.60 -14.34 8.14
CA PHE A 263 17.21 -14.14 6.75
C PHE A 263 18.06 -15.00 5.80
N LEU A 264 19.37 -15.11 6.04
CA LEU A 264 20.29 -15.93 5.21
C LEU A 264 20.09 -17.44 5.37
N SER A 265 19.45 -17.90 6.44
CA SER A 265 19.07 -19.31 6.66
C SER A 265 17.61 -19.61 6.29
N SER A 266 16.86 -18.62 5.81
CA SER A 266 15.44 -18.77 5.48
C SER A 266 15.23 -19.40 4.11
N ASN A 267 13.97 -19.68 3.77
CA ASN A 267 13.57 -20.31 2.52
C ASN A 267 13.41 -19.29 1.37
N TYR A 268 14.47 -18.53 1.07
CA TYR A 268 14.47 -17.63 -0.09
C TYR A 268 14.61 -18.43 -1.40
N ALA A 269 13.99 -17.92 -2.46
CA ALA A 269 14.03 -18.50 -3.79
C ALA A 269 15.30 -18.12 -4.57
N SER A 270 15.84 -16.92 -4.37
CA SER A 270 17.13 -16.51 -4.94
C SER A 270 17.89 -15.53 -4.05
N ARG A 271 19.19 -15.45 -4.28
CA ARG A 271 20.16 -14.63 -3.54
C ARG A 271 21.04 -13.89 -4.54
N HIS A 272 21.25 -12.60 -4.27
CA HIS A 272 22.16 -11.74 -5.03
C HIS A 272 23.08 -10.97 -4.09
N ASP A 273 24.38 -11.22 -4.21
CA ASP A 273 25.41 -10.60 -3.38
C ASP A 273 26.04 -9.43 -4.13
N PHE A 274 26.23 -8.31 -3.44
CA PHE A 274 26.86 -7.13 -4.03
C PHE A 274 27.65 -6.31 -3.01
N THR A 275 28.63 -5.56 -3.50
CA THR A 275 29.30 -4.52 -2.70
C THR A 275 28.68 -3.18 -3.05
N ALA A 276 28.18 -2.45 -2.05
CA ALA A 276 27.65 -1.12 -2.28
C ALA A 276 28.79 -0.14 -2.58
N HIS A 277 28.62 0.69 -3.62
CA HIS A 277 29.56 1.77 -3.94
C HIS A 277 29.00 3.15 -3.57
N ASP A 278 27.70 3.24 -3.34
CA ASP A 278 26.95 4.46 -3.05
C ASP A 278 25.76 4.12 -2.12
N TYR A 279 24.96 5.13 -1.77
CA TYR A 279 23.76 5.02 -0.94
C TYR A 279 22.64 4.20 -1.57
N ILE A 280 22.63 4.10 -2.91
CA ILE A 280 21.61 3.41 -3.70
C ILE A 280 22.26 2.32 -4.56
N TYR A 281 21.61 1.16 -4.62
CA TYR A 281 21.94 0.09 -5.55
C TYR A 281 20.69 -0.31 -6.34
N VAL A 282 20.83 -0.48 -7.65
CA VAL A 282 19.76 -0.90 -8.54
C VAL A 282 20.10 -2.28 -9.11
N TYR A 283 19.15 -3.19 -9.00
CA TYR A 283 19.24 -4.56 -9.48
C TYR A 283 18.09 -4.85 -10.44
N GLU A 284 18.41 -5.27 -11.66
CA GLU A 284 17.42 -5.82 -12.60
C GLU A 284 17.28 -7.31 -12.29
N ASP A 285 16.11 -7.75 -11.84
CA ASP A 285 15.89 -9.17 -11.52
C ASP A 285 15.79 -9.97 -12.83
N PRO A 286 16.71 -10.91 -13.11
CA PRO A 286 16.63 -11.73 -14.31
C PRO A 286 15.51 -12.79 -14.22
N ILE A 287 14.95 -13.03 -13.04
CA ILE A 287 13.87 -13.99 -12.81
C ILE A 287 12.53 -13.24 -12.90
N PRO A 288 11.68 -13.55 -13.89
CA PRO A 288 10.41 -12.89 -14.02
C PRO A 288 9.52 -13.04 -12.79
N ILE A 289 8.70 -12.02 -12.55
CA ILE A 289 7.67 -12.02 -11.53
C ILE A 289 6.40 -12.56 -12.16
N ASN A 290 5.84 -13.64 -11.59
CA ASN A 290 4.54 -14.12 -12.02
C ASN A 290 3.44 -13.16 -11.54
N SER A 291 2.64 -12.65 -12.47
CA SER A 291 1.59 -11.67 -12.16
C SER A 291 0.57 -12.16 -11.15
N ASN A 292 0.24 -13.46 -11.09
CA ASN A 292 -0.79 -13.97 -10.18
C ASN A 292 -0.27 -14.34 -8.77
N GLY A 293 1.04 -14.26 -8.54
CA GLY A 293 1.66 -14.69 -7.29
C GLY A 293 2.06 -13.53 -6.37
N SER A 294 3.08 -13.80 -5.57
CA SER A 294 3.79 -12.78 -4.80
C SER A 294 5.29 -12.97 -4.90
N THR A 295 6.03 -11.86 -4.90
CA THR A 295 7.49 -11.86 -4.84
C THR A 295 7.92 -10.81 -3.84
N TYR A 296 8.77 -11.18 -2.87
CA TYR A 296 9.26 -10.25 -1.85
C TYR A 296 10.76 -10.12 -1.93
N TYR A 297 11.26 -8.91 -1.73
CA TYR A 297 12.68 -8.63 -1.63
C TYR A 297 13.04 -8.15 -0.23
N ARG A 298 14.12 -8.69 0.34
CA ARG A 298 14.72 -8.22 1.60
C ARG A 298 16.21 -8.08 1.39
N CYS A 299 16.77 -6.94 1.79
CA CYS A 299 18.21 -6.72 1.73
C CYS A 299 18.76 -6.63 3.14
N VAL A 300 19.84 -7.37 3.42
CA VAL A 300 20.55 -7.33 4.71
C VAL A 300 22.04 -7.13 4.48
N ALA A 301 22.74 -6.56 5.47
CA ALA A 301 24.21 -6.52 5.45
C ALA A 301 24.78 -7.94 5.52
N ASN A 302 25.89 -8.19 4.82
CA ASN A 302 26.59 -9.47 4.88
C ASN A 302 27.38 -9.58 6.22
N PRO A 303 26.98 -10.47 7.14
CA PRO A 303 27.59 -10.57 8.46
C PRO A 303 29.05 -11.06 8.44
N LEU A 304 29.54 -11.56 7.31
CA LEU A 304 30.92 -12.03 7.15
C LEU A 304 31.91 -10.90 6.82
N THR A 305 31.44 -9.66 6.68
CA THR A 305 32.27 -8.50 6.31
C THR A 305 32.27 -7.36 7.34
N THR A 306 31.61 -7.57 8.47
CA THR A 306 31.63 -6.66 9.62
C THR A 306 32.70 -7.05 10.63
#